data_AF-A0A3N8LAC1-F1
#
_entry.id   AF-A0A3N8LAC1-F1
#
_cell.length_a   1.000
_cell.length_b   1.000
_cell.length_c   1.000
_cell.angle_alpha   90.00
_cell.angle_beta   90.00
_cell.angle_gamma   90.00
#
_symmetry.space_group_name_H-M   'P 1'
#
loop_
_entity.id
_entity.type
_entity.pdbx_description
1 polymer ?
#
loop_
_entity_poly.entity_id
_entity_poly.type
_entity_poly.pdbx_seq_one_letter_code
_entity_poly.pdbx_strand_id
1 'polypeptide(L)'
;MLPAELRRDLDSTTLLVGPRTIADRETVDMDDIRRTIRTERKLRVTYADARGRRSERTVWPFALGYFDDARILVTWCEVRNDFRHFRTDRIVAMERLDERYPRRRSALLKAWREAGADVRVPV
;
A
#
# COMPACT_ATOMS: atom_id res chain seq x y z
N MET A 1 29.51 -1.44 -1.24
CA MET A 1 30.21 -2.72 -1.43
C MET A 1 30.61 -3.20 -0.05
N LEU A 2 30.00 -4.26 0.49
CA LEU A 2 30.45 -4.79 1.79
C LEU A 2 31.51 -5.89 1.55
N PRO A 3 32.72 -5.76 2.14
CA PRO A 3 33.81 -6.73 1.97
C PRO A 3 33.54 -8.07 2.65
N ALA A 4 34.20 -9.13 2.15
CA ALA A 4 34.00 -10.54 2.51
C ALA A 4 34.36 -10.92 3.97
N GLU A 5 34.84 -9.96 4.77
CA GLU A 5 35.20 -10.17 6.19
C GLU A 5 33.99 -10.04 7.13
N LEU A 6 32.88 -9.44 6.69
CA LEU A 6 31.67 -9.28 7.51
C LEU A 6 30.83 -10.57 7.66
N ARG A 7 31.30 -11.69 7.09
CA ARG A 7 30.56 -12.96 7.09
C ARG A 7 30.83 -13.83 8.31
N ARG A 8 31.97 -13.65 9.00
CA ARG A 8 32.38 -14.53 10.11
C ARG A 8 32.00 -14.05 11.52
N ASP A 9 31.73 -12.76 11.70
CA ASP A 9 31.20 -12.25 12.99
C ASP A 9 29.69 -12.51 13.16
N LEU A 10 29.00 -12.89 12.08
CA LEU A 10 27.59 -13.22 12.12
C LEU A 10 27.31 -14.60 12.76
N ASP A 11 28.28 -15.52 12.72
CA ASP A 11 28.12 -16.86 13.29
C ASP A 11 28.29 -16.89 14.82
N SER A 12 28.95 -15.89 15.41
CA SER A 12 29.10 -15.76 16.88
C SER A 12 27.97 -14.96 17.54
N THR A 13 27.09 -14.36 16.75
CA THR A 13 25.97 -13.59 17.27
C THR A 13 24.76 -14.51 17.28
N THR A 14 24.22 -14.80 18.45
CA THR A 14 22.91 -15.44 18.65
C THR A 14 21.80 -14.51 18.13
N LEU A 15 21.79 -14.24 16.83
CA LEU A 15 20.84 -13.37 16.16
C LEU A 15 19.59 -14.22 15.88
N LEU A 16 18.67 -14.21 16.83
CA LEU A 16 17.31 -14.64 16.56
C LEU A 16 16.66 -13.59 15.63
N VAL A 17 16.57 -13.91 14.35
CA VAL A 17 15.72 -13.16 13.42
C VAL A 17 14.27 -13.40 13.84
N GLY A 18 13.73 -12.50 14.66
CA GLY A 18 12.31 -12.42 14.96
C GLY A 18 11.50 -12.15 13.68
N PRO A 19 10.19 -12.42 13.67
CA PRO A 19 9.36 -12.17 12.50
C PRO A 19 9.46 -10.71 12.05
N ARG A 20 9.81 -10.48 10.77
CA ARG A 20 9.88 -9.15 10.15
C ARG A 20 8.60 -8.35 10.42
N THR A 21 8.75 -7.13 10.92
CA THR A 21 7.65 -6.18 11.14
C THR A 21 7.07 -5.71 9.79
N ILE A 22 5.87 -5.12 9.78
CA ILE A 22 5.25 -4.56 8.56
C ILE A 22 6.16 -3.49 7.94
N ALA A 23 6.77 -2.65 8.78
CA ALA A 23 7.67 -1.60 8.33
C ALA A 23 8.87 -2.17 7.55
N ASP A 24 9.34 -3.37 7.91
CA ASP A 24 10.45 -4.05 7.22
C ASP A 24 10.04 -4.63 5.85
N ARG A 25 8.74 -4.73 5.56
CA ARG A 25 8.19 -5.29 4.31
C ARG A 25 7.66 -4.23 3.35
N GLU A 26 7.32 -3.05 3.86
CA GLU A 26 6.86 -1.93 3.03
C GLU A 26 8.02 -1.37 2.22
N THR A 27 7.89 -1.42 0.89
CA THR A 27 8.82 -0.77 -0.04
C THR A 27 8.32 0.59 -0.52
N VAL A 28 7.16 1.04 -0.03
CA VAL A 28 6.48 2.27 -0.42
C VAL A 28 6.69 3.38 0.61
N ASP A 29 6.87 4.61 0.14
CA ASP A 29 6.94 5.79 1.00
C ASP A 29 5.53 6.21 1.46
N MET A 30 5.25 6.04 2.76
CA MET A 30 3.98 6.40 3.35
C MET A 30 3.68 7.90 3.32
N ASP A 31 4.70 8.76 3.33
CA ASP A 31 4.51 10.20 3.22
C ASP A 31 4.11 10.61 1.81
N ASP A 32 4.63 9.92 0.79
CA ASP A 32 4.18 10.12 -0.59
C ASP A 32 2.72 9.64 -0.79
N ILE A 33 2.32 8.52 -0.17
CA ILE A 33 0.91 8.09 -0.18
C ILE A 33 0.02 9.15 0.47
N ARG A 34 0.38 9.64 1.66
CA ARG A 34 -0.40 10.67 2.36
C ARG A 34 -0.50 11.96 1.54
N ARG A 35 0.58 12.36 0.87
CA ARG A 35 0.62 13.51 -0.04
C ARG A 35 -0.29 13.31 -1.25
N THR A 36 -0.24 12.13 -1.87
CA THR A 36 -1.09 11.78 -3.01
C THR A 36 -2.58 11.85 -2.64
N ILE A 37 -2.96 11.29 -1.50
CA ILE A 37 -4.33 11.38 -0.96
C ILE A 37 -4.73 12.83 -0.70
N ARG A 38 -3.87 13.62 -0.04
CA ARG A 38 -4.15 15.03 0.29
C ARG A 38 -4.30 15.91 -0.97
N THR A 39 -3.56 15.59 -2.02
CA THR A 39 -3.59 16.33 -3.29
C THR A 39 -4.64 15.82 -4.28
N GLU A 40 -5.42 14.80 -3.90
CA GLU A 40 -6.46 14.17 -4.72
C GLU A 40 -5.94 13.67 -6.08
N ARG A 41 -4.72 13.13 -6.09
CA ARG A 41 -4.04 12.66 -7.31
C ARG A 41 -4.21 11.17 -7.53
N LYS A 42 -4.22 10.75 -8.80
CA LYS A 42 -4.24 9.34 -9.18
C LYS A 42 -2.90 8.69 -8.86
N LEU A 43 -2.94 7.38 -8.59
CA LEU A 43 -1.77 6.55 -8.33
C LEU A 43 -1.79 5.37 -9.30
N ARG A 44 -0.68 5.12 -9.99
CA ARG A 44 -0.44 3.85 -10.67
C ARG A 44 0.22 2.92 -9.67
N VAL A 45 -0.34 1.73 -9.47
CA VAL A 45 0.11 0.76 -8.48
C VAL A 45 0.41 -0.57 -9.16
N THR A 46 1.63 -1.07 -8.99
CA THR A 46 1.97 -2.47 -9.28
C THR A 46 1.77 -3.28 -8.01
N TYR A 47 0.79 -4.17 -8.01
CA TYR A 47 0.37 -4.93 -6.83
C TYR A 47 0.58 -6.42 -7.02
N ALA A 48 1.17 -7.09 -6.02
CA ALA A 48 1.24 -8.54 -5.95
C ALA A 48 0.08 -9.09 -5.10
N ASP A 49 -0.72 -9.97 -5.67
CA ASP A 49 -1.76 -10.68 -4.91
C ASP A 49 -1.15 -11.72 -3.95
N ALA A 50 -1.99 -12.38 -3.16
CA ALA A 50 -1.54 -13.40 -2.20
C ALA A 50 -0.86 -14.63 -2.86
N ARG A 51 -1.01 -14.81 -4.17
CA ARG A 51 -0.35 -15.87 -4.96
C ARG A 51 0.90 -15.34 -5.69
N GLY A 52 1.31 -14.10 -5.42
CA GLY A 52 2.45 -13.44 -6.06
C GLY A 52 2.18 -12.94 -7.48
N ARG A 53 0.94 -13.03 -7.99
CA ARG A 53 0.62 -12.54 -9.33
C ARG A 53 0.56 -11.03 -9.34
N ARG A 54 1.29 -10.43 -10.26
CA ARG A 54 1.38 -8.98 -10.40
C ARG A 54 0.24 -8.45 -11.27
N SER A 55 -0.30 -7.32 -10.88
CA SER A 55 -1.22 -6.53 -11.70
C SER A 55 -0.89 -5.05 -11.56
N GLU A 56 -1.09 -4.29 -12.63
CA GLU A 56 -0.99 -2.84 -12.60
C GLU A 56 -2.39 -2.22 -12.64
N ARG A 57 -2.60 -1.16 -11.86
CA ARG A 57 -3.89 -0.46 -11.78
C ARG A 57 -3.68 1.04 -11.59
N THR A 58 -4.45 1.83 -12.32
CA THR A 58 -4.70 3.24 -11.96
C THR A 58 -5.82 3.31 -10.93
N VAL A 59 -5.53 3.93 -9.80
CA VAL A 59 -6.45 4.01 -8.66
C VAL A 59 -6.54 5.43 -8.11
N TRP A 60 -7.64 5.73 -7.44
CA TRP A 60 -7.89 7.00 -6.77
C TRP A 60 -7.78 6.77 -5.26
N PRO A 61 -6.61 6.99 -4.64
CA PRO A 61 -6.44 6.78 -3.22
C PRO A 61 -7.11 7.89 -2.42
N PHE A 62 -7.95 7.52 -1.45
CA PHE A 62 -8.72 8.51 -0.67
C PHE A 62 -8.70 8.29 0.84
N ALA A 63 -8.21 7.14 1.33
CA ALA A 63 -7.99 6.91 2.75
C ALA A 63 -6.89 5.87 3.00
N LEU A 64 -6.36 5.91 4.23
CA LEU A 64 -5.47 4.89 4.78
C LEU A 64 -6.12 4.32 6.04
N GLY A 65 -6.24 3.00 6.11
CA GLY A 65 -6.60 2.26 7.31
C GLY A 65 -5.35 1.69 7.97
N TYR A 66 -5.30 1.74 9.30
CA TYR A 66 -4.21 1.17 10.10
C TYR A 66 -4.79 0.06 10.97
N PHE A 67 -4.22 -1.14 10.82
CA PHE A 67 -4.56 -2.34 11.55
C PHE A 67 -3.27 -2.92 12.15
N ASP A 68 -3.41 -3.79 13.16
CA ASP A 68 -2.28 -4.35 13.89
C ASP A 68 -1.25 -5.01 12.95
N ASP A 69 -1.73 -5.75 11.95
CA ASP A 69 -0.91 -6.54 11.03
C ASP A 69 -0.80 -5.97 9.60
N ALA A 70 -1.43 -4.81 9.32
CA ALA A 70 -1.39 -4.23 7.98
C ALA A 70 -1.75 -2.73 7.93
N ARG A 71 -1.18 -2.01 6.98
CA ARG A 71 -1.69 -0.70 6.53
C ARG A 71 -2.37 -0.83 5.18
N ILE A 72 -3.60 -0.34 5.09
CA ILE A 72 -4.48 -0.54 3.93
C ILE A 72 -4.74 0.76 3.21
N LEU A 73 -4.40 0.80 1.92
CA LEU A 73 -4.76 1.87 1.01
C LEU A 73 -6.17 1.64 0.47
N VAL A 74 -7.09 2.54 0.81
CA VAL A 74 -8.47 2.51 0.32
C VAL A 74 -8.57 3.35 -0.95
N THR A 75 -9.14 2.76 -1.99
CA THR A 75 -9.12 3.37 -3.33
C THR A 75 -10.41 3.12 -4.11
N TRP A 76 -10.65 3.95 -5.13
CA TRP A 76 -11.49 3.59 -6.27
C TRP A 76 -10.59 3.09 -7.41
N CYS A 77 -10.92 1.94 -8.00
CA CYS A 77 -10.15 1.35 -9.10
C CYS A 77 -10.83 1.63 -10.43
N GLU A 78 -10.17 2.33 -11.37
CA GLU A 78 -10.77 2.69 -12.67
C GLU A 78 -11.13 1.44 -13.48
N VAL A 79 -10.22 0.47 -13.58
CA VAL A 79 -10.42 -0.76 -14.36
C VAL A 79 -11.60 -1.61 -13.85
N ARG A 80 -11.85 -1.59 -12.54
CA ARG A 80 -12.93 -2.37 -11.93
C ARG A 80 -14.20 -1.57 -11.72
N ASN A 81 -14.13 -0.25 -11.88
CA ASN A 81 -15.20 0.69 -11.59
C ASN A 81 -15.83 0.45 -10.21
N ASP A 82 -14.98 0.22 -9.20
CA ASP A 82 -15.39 -0.24 -7.88
C ASP A 82 -14.33 0.09 -6.81
N PHE A 83 -14.74 0.06 -5.54
CA PHE A 83 -13.84 0.24 -4.41
C PHE A 83 -12.91 -0.96 -4.24
N ARG A 84 -11.62 -0.68 -4.00
CA ARG A 84 -10.62 -1.71 -3.74
C ARG A 84 -9.65 -1.27 -2.64
N HIS A 85 -9.22 -2.27 -1.89
CA HIS A 85 -8.28 -2.13 -0.79
C HIS A 85 -6.97 -2.82 -1.17
N PHE A 86 -5.85 -2.19 -0.86
CA PHE A 86 -4.53 -2.73 -1.11
C PHE A 86 -3.73 -2.73 0.20
N ARG A 87 -3.11 -3.86 0.55
CA ARG A 87 -2.09 -3.83 1.60
C ARG A 87 -0.87 -3.12 1.05
N THR A 88 -0.36 -2.15 1.78
CA THR A 88 0.82 -1.38 1.37
C THR A 88 2.09 -2.24 1.36
N ASP A 89 2.19 -3.25 2.21
CA ASP A 89 3.28 -4.25 2.23
C ASP A 89 3.29 -5.19 1.01
N ARG A 90 2.23 -5.19 0.18
CA ARG A 90 2.13 -5.96 -1.08
C ARG A 90 2.21 -5.07 -2.33
N ILE A 91 2.40 -3.76 -2.16
CA ILE A 91 2.66 -2.86 -3.28
C ILE A 91 4.13 -2.99 -3.68
N VAL A 92 4.36 -3.46 -4.90
CA VAL A 92 5.71 -3.68 -5.44
C VAL A 92 6.30 -2.35 -5.94
N ALA A 93 5.47 -1.53 -6.56
CA ALA A 93 5.85 -0.20 -7.04
C ALA A 93 4.62 0.71 -7.07
N MET A 94 4.86 2.01 -6.93
CA MET A 94 3.82 3.02 -7.09
C MET A 94 4.39 4.26 -7.78
N GLU A 95 3.54 4.92 -8.55
CA GLU A 95 3.85 6.15 -9.26
C GLU A 95 2.68 7.13 -9.10
N ARG A 96 2.94 8.27 -8.46
CA ARG A 96 1.97 9.37 -8.38
C ARG A 96 1.83 10.01 -9.74
N LEU A 97 0.61 10.02 -10.27
CA LEU A 97 0.30 10.67 -11.54
C LEU A 97 0.02 12.16 -11.31
N ASP A 98 0.28 12.97 -12.34
CA ASP A 98 -0.02 14.40 -12.30
C ASP A 98 -1.48 14.75 -12.60
N GLU A 99 -2.31 13.73 -12.81
CA GLU A 99 -3.76 13.87 -12.93
C GLU A 99 -4.44 13.82 -11.56
N ARG A 100 -5.38 14.74 -11.32
CA ARG A 100 -6.33 14.63 -10.21
C ARG A 100 -7.51 13.75 -10.60
N TYR A 101 -8.03 12.97 -9.67
CA TYR A 101 -9.27 12.24 -9.94
C TYR A 101 -10.49 13.18 -9.89
N PRO A 102 -11.56 12.91 -10.67
CA PRO A 102 -12.65 13.87 -10.88
C PRO A 102 -13.58 14.03 -9.68
N ARG A 103 -13.52 13.13 -8.69
CA ARG A 103 -14.44 13.08 -7.55
C ARG A 103 -13.75 13.46 -6.25
N ARG A 104 -14.28 14.42 -5.50
CA ARG A 104 -13.69 14.83 -4.21
C ARG A 104 -13.50 13.67 -3.23
N ARG A 105 -12.45 13.74 -2.41
CA ARG A 105 -12.14 12.77 -1.36
C ARG A 105 -13.30 12.53 -0.40
N SER A 106 -14.00 13.60 0.01
CA SER A 106 -15.17 13.50 0.91
C SER A 106 -16.33 12.72 0.29
N ALA A 107 -16.60 12.93 -1.01
CA ALA A 107 -17.60 12.18 -1.75
C ALA A 107 -17.19 10.70 -1.91
N LEU A 108 -15.90 10.42 -2.11
CA LEU A 108 -15.37 9.06 -2.11
C LEU A 108 -15.56 8.36 -0.77
N LEU A 109 -15.25 9.02 0.34
CA LEU A 109 -15.45 8.50 1.70
C LEU A 109 -16.91 8.20 2.00
N LYS A 110 -17.83 9.11 1.62
CA LYS A 110 -19.28 8.91 1.81
C LYS A 110 -19.77 7.68 1.05
N ALA A 111 -19.49 7.63 -0.25
CA ALA A 111 -19.92 6.52 -1.10
C ALA A 111 -19.32 5.17 -0.68
N TRP A 112 -18.09 5.17 -0.16
CA TRP A 112 -17.43 3.97 0.34
C TRP A 112 -18.14 3.38 1.58
N ARG A 113 -18.59 4.23 2.50
CA ARG A 113 -19.38 3.83 3.68
C ARG A 113 -20.78 3.35 3.30
N GLU A 114 -21.44 4.07 2.40
CA GLU A 114 -22.78 3.70 1.91
C GLU A 114 -22.79 2.36 1.18
N ALA A 115 -21.68 2.02 0.50
CA ALA A 115 -21.50 0.73 -0.15
C ALA A 115 -21.22 -0.43 0.83
N GLY A 116 -21.08 -0.16 2.14
CA GLY A 116 -20.69 -1.16 3.14
C GLY A 116 -19.28 -1.75 2.93
N ALA A 117 -18.45 -1.07 2.14
CA ALA A 117 -17.09 -1.49 1.81
C ALA A 117 -16.07 -1.19 2.92
N ASP A 118 -16.53 -0.60 4.03
CA ASP A 118 -15.80 -0.25 5.24
C ASP A 118 -15.87 -1.32 6.34
N VAL A 119 -16.96 -2.09 6.39
CA VAL A 119 -17.26 -3.05 7.46
C VAL A 119 -16.27 -4.24 7.53
N ARG A 120 -15.40 -4.42 6.53
CA ARG A 120 -14.58 -5.64 6.37
C ARG A 120 -13.14 -5.42 5.86
N VAL A 121 -12.42 -4.39 6.30
CA VAL A 121 -11.05 -4.19 5.80
C VAL A 121 -10.01 -4.97 6.61
N PRO A 122 -9.71 -6.22 6.23
CA PRO A 122 -8.33 -6.73 6.24
C PRO A 122 -8.03 -7.49 4.93
N VAL A 123 -6.96 -7.11 4.24
CA VAL A 123 -6.51 -7.67 2.94
C VAL A 123 -5.33 -8.63 3.09
#